data_AF-A0A183MTQ5-F1
#
_entry.id   AF-A0A183MTQ5-F1
#
_cell.length_a   1.000
_cell.length_b   1.000
_cell.length_c   1.000
_cell.angle_alpha   90.00
_cell.angle_beta   90.00
_cell.angle_gamma   90.00
#
_symmetry.space_group_name_H-M   'P 1'
#
loop_
_entity.id
_entity.type
_entity.pdbx_description
1 polymer ?
#
loop_
_entity_poly.entity_id
_entity_poly.type
_entity_poly.pdbx_seq_one_letter_code
_entity_poly.pdbx_strand_id
1 'polypeptide(L)'
;MRRTISQKFNTAFLQDTNKLNKFKIVLSNKFQAFLDLLNGEGTTVERNWKGIKVAITSTFHEVLGHKKHHNREWMTFDALDKIQERRNMKAAINTSRTRAEKLRQKLNTQK
;
A
#
# COMPACT_ATOMS: atom_id res chain seq x y z
N MET A 1 18.65 5.24 -2.41
CA MET A 1 17.91 4.48 -1.36
C MET A 1 16.53 4.10 -1.87
N ARG A 2 16.20 2.80 -1.98
CA ARG A 2 14.81 2.35 -2.23
C ARG A 2 13.98 2.58 -0.97
N ARG A 3 12.87 3.33 -1.06
CA ARG A 3 11.86 3.37 0.00
C ARG A 3 11.14 2.02 0.01
N THR A 4 11.35 1.20 1.05
CA THR A 4 10.47 0.09 1.38
C THR A 4 9.20 0.68 1.98
N ILE A 5 8.15 0.82 1.16
CA ILE A 5 6.84 1.25 1.66
C ILE A 5 6.29 0.06 2.45
N SER A 6 6.25 0.19 3.79
CA SER A 6 5.60 -0.81 4.64
C SER A 6 4.11 -0.85 4.28
N GLN A 7 3.71 -1.89 3.57
CA GLN A 7 2.35 -2.04 3.08
C GLN A 7 1.53 -2.82 4.11
N LYS A 8 0.46 -2.21 4.61
CA LYS A 8 -0.41 -2.84 5.61
C LYS A 8 -1.07 -4.10 5.05
N PHE A 9 -1.24 -5.13 5.87
CA PHE A 9 -2.00 -6.33 5.51
C PHE A 9 -3.51 -6.03 5.41
N ASN A 10 -4.23 -6.85 4.65
CA ASN A 10 -5.68 -6.75 4.54
C ASN A 10 -6.38 -7.26 5.81
N THR A 11 -6.77 -6.35 6.71
CA THR A 11 -7.45 -6.71 7.97
C THR A 11 -8.90 -7.13 7.78
N ALA A 12 -9.55 -6.83 6.65
CA ALA A 12 -10.92 -7.24 6.38
C ALA A 12 -11.07 -8.76 6.32
N PHE A 13 -9.99 -9.47 5.96
CA PHE A 13 -9.94 -10.94 5.99
C PHE A 13 -10.21 -11.51 7.39
N LEU A 14 -9.80 -10.80 8.45
CA LEU A 14 -9.95 -11.24 9.84
C LEU A 14 -11.35 -11.00 10.41
N GLN A 15 -12.21 -10.25 9.70
CA GLN A 15 -13.61 -10.01 10.11
C GLN A 15 -14.51 -11.21 9.83
N ASP A 16 -14.12 -12.07 8.88
CA ASP A 16 -14.84 -13.28 8.53
C ASP A 16 -14.39 -14.41 9.48
N THR A 17 -15.29 -14.83 10.37
CA THR A 17 -15.02 -15.83 11.41
C THR A 17 -14.52 -17.16 10.83
N ASN A 18 -15.05 -17.58 9.68
CA ASN A 18 -14.65 -18.83 9.04
C ASN A 18 -13.23 -18.72 8.47
N LYS A 19 -12.91 -17.59 7.82
CA LYS A 19 -11.54 -17.31 7.33
C LYS A 19 -10.54 -17.16 8.46
N LEU A 20 -10.92 -16.50 9.55
CA LEU A 20 -10.09 -16.35 10.74
C LEU A 20 -9.74 -17.70 11.36
N ASN A 21 -10.71 -18.61 11.50
CA ASN A 21 -10.47 -19.94 12.05
C ASN A 21 -9.56 -20.78 11.14
N LYS A 22 -9.76 -20.73 9.82
CA LYS A 22 -8.85 -21.36 8.84
C LYS A 22 -7.43 -20.81 8.96
N PHE A 23 -7.28 -19.50 9.07
CA PHE A 23 -5.97 -18.85 9.26
C PHE A 23 -5.28 -19.33 10.54
N LYS A 24 -6.00 -19.40 11.66
CA LYS A 24 -5.47 -19.93 12.93
C LYS A 24 -4.92 -21.35 12.76
N ILE A 25 -5.67 -22.24 12.11
CA ILE A 25 -5.25 -23.63 11.86
C ILE A 25 -3.99 -23.67 10.98
N VAL A 26 -3.96 -22.95 9.87
CA VAL A 26 -2.80 -22.91 8.96
C VAL A 26 -1.57 -22.37 9.68
N LEU A 27 -1.72 -21.30 10.46
CA LEU A 27 -0.63 -20.71 11.23
C LEU A 27 -0.10 -21.68 12.28
N SER A 28 -0.98 -22.33 13.05
CA SER A 28 -0.59 -23.33 14.05
C SER A 28 0.14 -24.51 13.43
N ASN A 29 -0.37 -25.05 12.31
CA ASN A 29 0.26 -26.17 11.62
C ASN A 29 1.65 -25.81 11.10
N LYS A 30 1.80 -24.63 10.47
CA LYS A 30 3.12 -24.15 10.00
C LYS A 30 4.07 -23.91 11.17
N PHE A 31 3.59 -23.30 12.24
CA PHE A 31 4.42 -23.02 13.40
C PHE A 31 4.92 -24.31 14.05
N GLN A 32 4.06 -25.33 14.18
CA GLN A 32 4.47 -26.65 14.68
C GLN A 32 5.55 -27.29 13.79
N ALA A 33 5.33 -27.34 12.47
CA ALA A 33 6.33 -27.86 11.55
C ALA A 33 7.67 -27.10 11.61
N PHE A 34 7.62 -25.78 11.84
CA PHE A 34 8.82 -24.98 12.07
C PHE A 34 9.49 -25.31 13.42
N LEU A 35 8.73 -25.48 14.51
CA LEU A 35 9.30 -25.90 15.80
C LEU A 35 9.97 -27.27 15.70
N ASP A 36 9.32 -28.23 15.03
CA ASP A 36 9.88 -29.57 14.80
C ASP A 36 11.19 -29.50 14.01
N LEU A 37 11.29 -28.59 13.03
CA LEU A 37 12.52 -28.32 12.27
C LEU A 37 13.62 -27.66 13.12
N LEU A 38 13.25 -26.77 14.06
CA LEU A 38 14.19 -26.02 14.89
C LEU A 38 14.73 -26.84 16.07
N ASN A 39 14.04 -27.91 16.47
CA ASN A 39 14.47 -28.83 17.52
C ASN A 39 15.63 -29.77 17.08
N GLY A 40 16.15 -29.63 15.86
CA GLY A 40 17.38 -30.29 15.41
C GLY A 40 18.63 -29.76 16.13
N GLU A 41 19.52 -30.68 16.49
CA GLU A 41 20.76 -30.39 17.23
C GLU A 41 21.71 -29.46 16.42
N GLY A 42 22.18 -28.36 17.03
CA GLY A 42 23.20 -27.47 16.43
C GLY A 42 22.72 -26.13 15.84
N THR A 43 21.48 -25.71 16.07
CA THR A 43 20.99 -24.38 15.63
C THR A 43 21.09 -23.32 16.73
N THR A 44 21.60 -22.13 16.41
CA THR A 44 21.70 -21.02 17.39
C THR A 44 20.32 -20.38 17.63
N VAL A 45 20.06 -19.95 18.87
CA VAL A 45 18.79 -19.29 19.26
C VAL A 45 18.46 -18.12 18.33
N GLU A 46 19.46 -17.37 17.87
CA GLU A 46 19.30 -16.25 16.95
C GLU A 46 18.81 -16.70 15.56
N ARG A 47 19.37 -17.78 15.01
CA ARG A 47 18.92 -18.36 13.74
C ARG A 47 17.49 -18.84 13.84
N ASN A 48 17.14 -19.46 14.97
CA ASN A 48 15.79 -19.97 15.22
C ASN A 48 14.77 -18.84 15.32
N TRP A 49 15.11 -17.79 16.06
CA TRP A 49 14.31 -16.57 16.13
C TRP A 49 14.11 -15.90 14.76
N LYS A 50 15.16 -15.88 13.92
CA LYS A 50 15.07 -15.38 12.54
C LYS A 50 14.14 -16.25 11.68
N GLY A 51 14.24 -17.57 11.79
CA GLY A 51 13.36 -18.52 11.11
C GLY A 51 11.88 -18.30 11.46
N ILE A 52 11.58 -18.20 12.76
CA ILE A 52 10.22 -17.94 13.26
C ILE A 52 9.65 -16.63 12.69
N LYS A 53 10.43 -15.53 12.74
CA LYS A 53 9.99 -14.25 12.19
C LYS A 53 9.66 -14.35 10.70
N VAL A 54 10.47 -15.07 9.93
CA VAL A 54 10.25 -15.27 8.49
C VAL A 54 9.01 -16.12 8.23
N ALA A 55 8.83 -17.22 8.97
CA ALA A 55 7.69 -18.12 8.86
C ALA A 55 6.35 -17.41 9.12
N ILE A 56 6.30 -16.66 10.22
CA ILE A 56 5.12 -15.86 10.57
C ILE A 56 4.86 -14.84 9.46
N THR A 57 5.86 -14.03 9.11
CA THR A 57 5.71 -12.99 8.08
C THR A 57 5.25 -13.58 6.75
N SER A 58 5.80 -14.71 6.32
CA SER A 58 5.38 -15.41 5.09
C SER A 58 3.93 -15.86 5.16
N THR A 59 3.50 -16.45 6.28
CA THR A 59 2.11 -16.91 6.46
C THR A 59 1.12 -15.76 6.41
N PHE A 60 1.46 -14.61 6.99
CA PHE A 60 0.65 -13.39 6.90
C PHE A 60 0.55 -12.87 5.45
N HIS A 61 1.64 -12.91 4.67
CA HIS A 61 1.61 -12.53 3.25
C HIS A 61 0.76 -13.50 2.41
N GLU A 62 0.87 -14.80 2.63
CA GLU A 62 0.16 -15.82 1.87
C GLU A 62 -1.35 -15.79 2.13
N VAL A 63 -1.76 -15.62 3.39
CA VAL A 63 -3.19 -15.70 3.77
C VAL A 63 -3.89 -14.35 3.71
N LEU A 64 -3.29 -13.30 4.29
CA LEU A 64 -3.93 -11.98 4.35
C LEU A 64 -3.65 -11.16 3.09
N GLY A 65 -2.46 -11.30 2.52
CA GLY A 65 -1.98 -10.45 1.44
C GLY A 65 -1.91 -8.97 1.84
N HIS A 66 -1.46 -8.15 0.91
CA HIS A 66 -1.43 -6.71 1.13
C HIS A 66 -2.81 -6.09 0.98
N LYS A 67 -3.09 -5.09 1.81
CA LYS A 67 -4.25 -4.22 1.63
C LYS A 67 -4.15 -3.58 0.25
N LYS A 68 -5.09 -3.93 -0.62
CA LYS A 68 -5.22 -3.24 -1.90
C LYS A 68 -5.53 -1.79 -1.60
N HIS A 69 -4.69 -0.91 -2.13
CA HIS A 69 -5.10 0.48 -2.27
C HIS A 69 -6.16 0.46 -3.36
N HIS A 70 -7.43 0.50 -2.94
CA HIS A 70 -8.48 0.91 -3.86
C HIS A 70 -8.10 2.32 -4.27
N ASN A 71 -7.52 2.46 -5.47
CA ASN A 71 -7.45 3.76 -6.11
C ASN A 71 -8.89 4.26 -6.13
N ARG A 72 -9.12 5.36 -5.41
CA ARG A 72 -10.48 5.82 -5.23
C ARG A 72 -10.99 6.19 -6.62
N GLU A 73 -12.06 5.55 -7.09
CA GLU A 73 -12.63 5.78 -8.43
C GLU A 73 -13.03 7.24 -8.67
N TRP A 74 -13.17 8.07 -7.61
CA TRP A 74 -13.36 9.51 -7.78
C TRP A 74 -12.17 10.23 -8.40
N MET A 75 -10.98 9.63 -8.39
CA MET A 75 -9.87 10.06 -9.26
C MET A 75 -10.04 9.43 -10.64
N THR A 76 -11.17 9.74 -11.29
CA THR A 76 -11.35 9.41 -12.71
C THR A 76 -10.25 10.08 -13.52
N PHE A 77 -9.92 9.51 -14.68
CA PHE A 77 -8.98 10.14 -15.61
C PHE A 77 -9.41 11.58 -15.95
N ASP A 78 -10.72 11.80 -16.09
CA ASP A 78 -11.35 13.11 -16.25
C ASP A 78 -11.06 14.08 -15.07
N ALA A 79 -11.07 13.61 -13.82
CA ALA A 79 -10.72 14.45 -12.67
C ALA A 79 -9.23 14.82 -12.65
N LEU A 80 -8.35 13.91 -13.07
CA LEU A 80 -6.92 14.18 -13.20
C LEU A 80 -6.63 15.18 -14.32
N ASP A 81 -7.33 15.06 -15.44
CA ASP A 81 -7.21 15.98 -16.57
C ASP A 81 -7.63 17.40 -16.16
N LYS A 82 -8.78 17.54 -15.48
CA LYS A 82 -9.25 18.82 -14.91
C LYS A 82 -8.28 19.42 -13.89
N ILE A 83 -7.58 18.59 -13.10
CA ILE A 83 -6.53 19.08 -12.18
C ILE A 83 -5.33 19.62 -12.96
N GLN A 84 -4.95 18.94 -14.05
CA GLN A 84 -3.84 19.35 -14.89
C GLN A 84 -4.16 20.62 -15.67
N GLU A 85 -5.35 20.75 -16.23
CA GLU A 85 -5.84 21.97 -16.88
C GLU A 85 -5.77 23.17 -15.94
N ARG A 86 -6.28 23.04 -14.71
CA ARG A 86 -6.20 24.10 -13.69
C ARG A 86 -4.77 24.49 -13.35
N ARG A 87 -3.84 23.53 -13.32
CA ARG A 87 -2.41 23.81 -13.10
C ARG A 87 -1.80 24.59 -14.26
N ASN A 88 -2.11 24.20 -15.50
CA ASN A 88 -1.62 24.87 -16.70
C ASN A 88 -2.15 26.31 -16.78
N MET A 89 -3.44 26.52 -16.50
CA MET A 89 -4.06 27.85 -16.42
C MET A 89 -3.39 28.73 -15.36
N LYS A 90 -3.14 28.17 -14.17
CA LYS A 90 -2.44 28.88 -13.09
C LYS A 90 -1.00 29.24 -13.47
N ALA A 91 -0.30 28.35 -14.17
CA ALA A 91 1.05 28.62 -14.66
C ALA A 91 1.05 29.78 -15.67
N ALA A 92 0.14 29.76 -16.65
CA ALA A 92 0.02 30.82 -17.66
C ALA A 92 -0.24 32.21 -17.04
N ILE A 93 -1.08 32.27 -16.00
CA ILE A 93 -1.33 33.52 -15.24
C ILE A 93 -0.07 33.96 -14.49
N ASN A 94 0.66 33.04 -13.87
CA ASN A 94 1.87 33.35 -13.08
C ASN A 94 3.05 33.79 -13.95
N THR A 95 3.14 33.29 -15.20
CA THR A 95 4.20 33.67 -16.14
C THR A 95 3.89 34.93 -16.97
N SER A 96 2.69 35.50 -16.84
CA SER A 96 2.30 36.72 -17.56
C SER A 96 3.10 37.93 -17.07
N ARG A 97 3.57 38.77 -18.01
CA ARG A 97 4.50 39.87 -17.71
C ARG A 97 3.78 41.21 -17.51
N THR A 98 2.67 41.44 -18.21
CA THR A 98 1.89 42.68 -18.09
C THR A 98 0.51 42.46 -17.48
N ARG A 99 -0.05 43.49 -16.82
CA ARG A 99 -1.41 43.44 -16.23
C ARG A 99 -2.48 43.10 -17.27
N ALA A 100 -2.34 43.56 -18.51
CA ALA A 100 -3.28 43.28 -19.60
C ALA A 100 -3.31 41.78 -19.97
N GLU A 101 -2.15 41.13 -20.07
CA GLU A 101 -2.04 39.69 -20.31
C GLU A 101 -2.66 38.88 -19.18
N LYS A 102 -2.41 39.29 -17.93
CA LYS A 102 -2.97 38.63 -16.75
C LYS A 102 -4.49 38.69 -16.70
N LEU A 103 -5.09 39.80 -17.12
CA LEU A 103 -6.54 39.96 -17.24
C LEU A 103 -7.12 39.06 -18.33
N ARG A 104 -6.48 39.01 -19.51
CA ARG A 104 -6.90 38.12 -20.61
C ARG A 104 -6.88 36.65 -20.20
N GLN A 105 -5.80 36.20 -19.54
CA GLN A 105 -5.69 34.83 -19.06
C GLN A 105 -6.75 34.50 -17.99
N LYS A 106 -7.05 35.42 -17.06
CA LYS A 106 -8.15 35.23 -16.09
C LYS A 106 -9.53 35.13 -16.73
N LEU A 107 -9.81 35.94 -17.76
CA LEU A 107 -11.07 35.87 -18.52
C LEU A 107 -11.23 34.53 -19.25
N ASN A 108 -10.14 33.96 -19.77
CA ASN A 108 -10.16 32.65 -20.43
C ASN A 108 -10.39 31.48 -19.47
N THR A 109 -10.19 31.66 -18.16
CA THR A 109 -10.45 30.63 -17.14
C THR A 109 -11.90 30.61 -16.61
N GLN A 110 -12.74 31.55 -17.04
CA GLN A 110 -14.14 31.69 -16.60
C GLN A 110 -15.17 31.23 -17.66
N LYS A 111 -14.72 30.83 -18.84
CA LYS A 111 -15.54 30.22 -19.89
C LYS A 111 -15.44 28.70 -19.80
#